data_AF-A0AB73TF62-F1
#
_entry.id   AF-A0AB73TF62-F1
#
_cell.length_a   1.000
_cell.length_b   1.000
_cell.length_c   1.000
_cell.angle_alpha   90.00
_cell.angle_beta   90.00
_cell.angle_gamma   90.00
#
_symmetry.space_group_name_H-M   'P 1'
#
loop_
_entity.id
_entity.type
_entity.pdbx_description
1 polymer ?
#
loop_
_entity_poly.entity_id
_entity_poly.type
_entity_poly.pdbx_seq_one_letter_code
_entity_poly.pdbx_strand_id
1 'polypeptide(L)'
;MVAAVVVIGGFALTNAREGDDAVLSAAPSATATAPAGQGADTGSTDTGSTDTGSDSSVAVITRSGPDLPGTAVLDRCASDGRASVARYDTAALGEVVLQCGTSAQGYEHIRVRHTRDWQDVLAGHTTQRDWDDAMLTAVRAALTNPQKGLPVDAGDGKVCYAAPVRFDDGSTPSPDGFVKVIVSATTERVITAYPTRDSDC
;
A
#
# COMPACT_ATOMS: atom_id res chain seq x y z
N MET A 1 -25.14 -38.38 35.36
CA MET A 1 -25.46 -39.46 34.41
C MET A 1 -24.93 -39.06 33.04
N VAL A 2 -24.08 -39.93 32.47
CA VAL A 2 -23.80 -40.16 31.02
C VAL A 2 -23.23 -38.97 30.22
N ALA A 3 -21.91 -38.85 29.99
CA ALA A 3 -21.03 -39.59 29.03
C ALA A 3 -21.23 -39.14 27.56
N ALA A 4 -20.27 -39.08 26.63
CA ALA A 4 -18.80 -39.11 26.58
C ALA A 4 -18.37 -39.01 25.08
N VAL A 5 -17.04 -38.94 24.83
CA VAL A 5 -16.29 -39.39 23.62
C VAL A 5 -16.29 -38.42 22.42
N VAL A 6 -15.19 -37.69 22.10
CA VAL A 6 -13.90 -38.05 21.45
C VAL A 6 -14.03 -38.51 19.99
N VAL A 7 -13.44 -37.76 19.06
CA VAL A 7 -12.98 -38.29 17.75
C VAL A 7 -11.56 -37.82 17.49
N ILE A 8 -10.71 -38.83 17.24
CA ILE A 8 -9.30 -38.80 16.89
C ILE A 8 -9.19 -38.73 15.36
N GLY A 9 -8.22 -37.99 14.83
CA GLY A 9 -7.93 -37.98 13.40
C GLY A 9 -6.60 -37.32 13.08
N GLY A 10 -5.50 -38.02 13.37
CA GLY A 10 -4.17 -37.65 12.90
C GLY A 10 -3.99 -38.03 11.43
N PHE A 11 -3.36 -37.15 10.66
CA PHE A 11 -2.82 -37.46 9.34
C PHE A 11 -1.30 -37.33 9.36
N ALA A 12 -0.68 -38.32 8.72
CA ALA A 12 0.72 -38.68 8.81
C ALA A 12 1.66 -37.70 8.09
N LEU A 13 2.83 -37.54 8.69
CA LEU A 13 4.06 -37.04 8.09
C LEU A 13 4.53 -38.01 7.00
N THR A 14 4.89 -37.49 5.83
CA THR A 14 5.78 -38.18 4.88
C THR A 14 7.00 -37.30 4.63
N ASN A 15 8.13 -37.71 5.20
CA ASN A 15 9.46 -37.26 4.80
C ASN A 15 10.06 -38.24 3.79
N ALA A 16 11.09 -37.76 3.07
CA ALA A 16 11.98 -38.41 2.10
C ALA A 16 11.57 -38.15 0.63
N ARG A 17 12.46 -37.76 -0.29
CA ARG A 17 13.88 -38.14 -0.43
C ARG A 17 14.75 -37.04 -1.05
N GLU A 18 15.97 -36.92 -0.55
CA GLU A 18 17.14 -36.34 -1.22
C GLU A 18 17.42 -37.04 -2.56
N GLY A 19 17.95 -36.28 -3.51
CA GLY A 19 18.57 -36.73 -4.74
C GLY A 19 19.47 -35.62 -5.26
N ASP A 20 20.75 -35.71 -4.92
CA ASP A 20 21.84 -34.97 -5.54
C ASP A 20 21.93 -35.28 -7.04
N ASP A 21 22.22 -34.27 -7.86
CA ASP A 21 23.28 -34.36 -8.89
C ASP A 21 23.51 -32.98 -9.52
N ALA A 22 24.68 -32.41 -9.23
CA ALA A 22 25.22 -31.24 -9.89
C ALA A 22 26.23 -31.68 -10.95
N VAL A 23 26.05 -31.25 -12.21
CA VAL A 23 27.18 -31.04 -13.16
C VAL A 23 26.78 -30.12 -14.32
N LEU A 24 27.28 -28.89 -14.21
CA LEU A 24 27.96 -28.03 -15.20
C LEU A 24 27.93 -28.37 -16.72
N SER A 25 27.70 -27.28 -17.48
CA SER A 25 28.27 -26.92 -18.80
C SER A 25 27.41 -27.19 -20.04
N ALA A 26 26.88 -26.12 -20.65
CA ALA A 26 27.41 -25.57 -21.91
C ALA A 26 26.52 -24.41 -22.40
N ALA A 27 27.11 -23.23 -22.54
CA ALA A 27 26.55 -22.14 -23.34
C ALA A 27 26.67 -22.46 -24.84
N PRO A 28 25.86 -21.81 -25.68
CA PRO A 28 26.43 -21.24 -26.89
C PRO A 28 26.19 -19.73 -26.99
N SER A 29 27.27 -19.04 -27.31
CA SER A 29 27.36 -17.66 -27.77
C SER A 29 26.41 -17.35 -28.92
N ALA A 30 25.76 -16.20 -28.88
CA ALA A 30 25.18 -15.58 -30.08
C ALA A 30 25.62 -14.11 -30.15
N THR A 31 26.29 -13.82 -31.25
CA THR A 31 26.99 -12.59 -31.62
C THR A 31 26.04 -11.43 -31.89
N ALA A 32 26.47 -10.22 -31.52
CA ALA A 32 25.80 -8.96 -31.77
C ALA A 32 25.62 -8.63 -33.27
N THR A 33 24.54 -7.94 -33.59
CA THR A 33 24.45 -7.07 -34.78
C THR A 33 23.56 -5.88 -34.44
N ALA A 34 24.15 -4.69 -34.45
CA ALA A 34 23.45 -3.40 -34.40
C ALA A 34 23.04 -2.97 -35.81
N PRO A 35 22.01 -2.11 -35.93
CA PRO A 35 22.09 -1.01 -36.88
C PRO A 35 21.88 0.34 -36.19
N ALA A 36 22.74 1.29 -36.55
CA ALA A 36 22.59 2.70 -36.27
C ALA A 36 21.57 3.33 -37.24
N GLY A 37 20.77 4.27 -36.72
CA GLY A 37 19.90 5.15 -37.50
C GLY A 37 19.42 6.32 -36.65
N GLN A 38 20.10 7.46 -36.82
CA GLN A 38 19.83 8.76 -36.20
C GLN A 38 18.57 9.43 -36.79
N GLY A 39 17.86 10.22 -35.97
CA GLY A 39 16.97 11.27 -36.49
C GLY A 39 15.89 11.81 -35.55
N ALA A 40 16.26 12.82 -34.76
CA ALA A 40 15.49 14.02 -34.37
C ALA A 40 14.23 13.91 -33.46
N ASP A 41 14.45 14.25 -32.18
CA ASP A 41 13.95 15.46 -31.49
C ASP A 41 12.44 15.72 -31.37
N THR A 42 11.90 15.58 -30.14
CA THR A 42 11.05 16.62 -29.54
C THR A 42 11.07 16.49 -28.02
N GLY A 43 11.48 17.56 -27.34
CA GLY A 43 11.90 17.59 -25.95
C GLY A 43 10.92 17.06 -24.91
N SER A 44 11.45 16.25 -24.00
CA SER A 44 10.96 16.11 -22.65
C SER A 44 12.13 16.40 -21.73
N THR A 45 12.00 17.45 -20.91
CA THR A 45 13.04 17.90 -19.99
C THR A 45 13.21 16.85 -18.90
N ASP A 46 14.19 15.99 -19.10
CA ASP A 46 14.71 15.09 -18.09
C ASP A 46 15.40 15.93 -17.00
N THR A 47 14.94 15.80 -15.76
CA THR A 47 15.66 16.29 -14.58
C THR A 47 15.60 15.21 -13.53
N GLY A 48 16.65 14.39 -13.49
CA GLY A 48 17.10 13.76 -12.26
C GLY A 48 16.75 12.29 -12.09
N SER A 49 17.13 11.42 -13.02
CA SER A 49 17.44 10.03 -12.65
C SER A 49 18.68 10.02 -11.76
N THR A 50 18.47 9.81 -10.45
CA THR A 50 19.50 9.34 -9.53
C THR A 50 19.09 7.95 -9.10
N ASP A 51 19.69 6.93 -9.71
CA ASP A 51 19.64 5.57 -9.20
C ASP A 51 20.40 5.52 -7.87
N THR A 52 19.69 5.35 -6.76
CA THR A 52 20.25 4.99 -5.45
C THR A 52 19.18 4.24 -4.68
N GLY A 53 19.30 2.90 -4.63
CA GLY A 53 18.57 2.02 -3.69
C GLY A 53 17.07 1.90 -3.91
N SER A 54 16.51 0.71 -3.73
CA SER A 54 15.06 0.55 -3.56
C SER A 54 14.66 1.13 -2.20
N ASP A 55 14.55 2.46 -2.16
CA ASP A 55 14.12 3.24 -1.02
C ASP A 55 12.60 3.44 -1.10
N SER A 56 11.93 3.27 0.04
CA SER A 56 10.49 3.47 0.21
C SER A 56 9.99 4.75 -0.48
N SER A 57 8.87 4.68 -1.20
CA SER A 57 8.30 5.90 -1.78
C SER A 57 7.64 6.75 -0.70
N VAL A 58 8.05 8.01 -0.66
CA VAL A 58 7.32 9.06 0.06
C VAL A 58 6.00 9.33 -0.65
N ALA A 59 4.90 9.32 0.10
CA ALA A 59 3.60 9.79 -0.36
C ALA A 59 3.65 11.30 -0.53
N VAL A 60 3.72 11.77 -1.78
CA VAL A 60 3.71 13.21 -2.09
C VAL A 60 2.28 13.69 -2.26
N ILE A 61 1.81 14.53 -1.34
CA ILE A 61 0.50 15.17 -1.38
C ILE A 61 0.62 16.50 -2.11
N THR A 62 0.22 16.54 -3.38
CA THR A 62 0.18 17.77 -4.17
C THR A 62 -0.85 18.77 -3.64
N ARG A 63 -0.60 20.08 -3.80
CA ARG A 63 -1.56 21.12 -3.35
C ARG A 63 -2.93 21.01 -4.01
N SER A 64 -2.99 20.53 -5.24
CA SER A 64 -4.20 20.30 -6.04
C SER A 64 -4.20 18.89 -6.61
N GLY A 65 -5.36 18.32 -6.92
CA GLY A 65 -5.48 16.99 -7.50
C GLY A 65 -6.91 16.66 -7.91
N PRO A 66 -7.16 15.43 -8.39
CA PRO A 66 -8.51 14.93 -8.56
C PRO A 66 -9.20 14.79 -7.20
N ASP A 67 -10.53 14.92 -7.20
CA ASP A 67 -11.41 14.54 -6.08
C ASP A 67 -11.44 13.00 -5.97
N LEU A 68 -10.92 12.48 -4.87
CA LEU A 68 -10.84 11.08 -4.54
C LEU A 68 -11.62 10.80 -3.24
N PRO A 69 -12.50 9.79 -3.23
CA PRO A 69 -12.70 8.80 -4.29
C PRO A 69 -13.66 9.26 -5.41
N GLY A 70 -14.15 10.50 -5.32
CA GLY A 70 -15.14 11.05 -6.23
C GLY A 70 -16.58 10.71 -5.85
N THR A 71 -17.49 11.61 -6.20
CA THR A 71 -18.93 11.55 -5.82
C THR A 71 -19.62 10.22 -6.14
N ALA A 72 -19.37 9.62 -7.31
CA ALA A 72 -19.98 8.35 -7.68
C ALA A 72 -19.60 7.18 -6.75
N VAL A 73 -18.39 7.20 -6.18
CA VAL A 73 -17.97 6.21 -5.19
C VAL A 73 -18.64 6.50 -3.84
N LEU A 74 -18.71 7.77 -3.45
CA LEU A 74 -19.37 8.18 -2.20
C LEU A 74 -20.87 7.85 -2.20
N ASP A 75 -21.57 8.09 -3.31
CA ASP A 75 -22.98 7.71 -3.49
C ASP A 75 -23.19 6.20 -3.31
N ARG A 76 -22.23 5.40 -3.78
CA ARG A 76 -22.25 3.95 -3.58
C ARG A 76 -22.02 3.59 -2.11
N CYS A 77 -21.07 4.25 -1.45
CA CYS A 77 -20.81 4.03 -0.03
C CYS A 77 -22.01 4.39 0.87
N ALA A 78 -22.87 5.31 0.43
CA ALA A 78 -24.10 5.63 1.14
C ALA A 78 -25.13 4.48 1.17
N SER A 79 -24.98 3.47 0.31
CA SER A 79 -25.95 2.35 0.17
C SER A 79 -25.35 0.95 0.32
N ASP A 80 -24.05 0.76 0.07
CA ASP A 80 -23.39 -0.54 0.14
C ASP A 80 -22.01 -0.47 0.82
N GLY A 81 -21.95 -0.92 2.07
CA GLY A 81 -20.69 -1.03 2.82
C GLY A 81 -19.68 -2.03 2.22
N ARG A 82 -20.09 -2.92 1.31
CA ARG A 82 -19.19 -3.88 0.66
C ARG A 82 -18.61 -3.37 -0.66
N ALA A 83 -19.10 -2.25 -1.17
CA ALA A 83 -18.54 -1.63 -2.37
C ALA A 83 -17.07 -1.24 -2.16
N SER A 84 -16.28 -1.34 -3.22
CA SER A 84 -14.87 -0.93 -3.22
C SER A 84 -14.75 0.58 -3.44
N VAL A 85 -13.98 1.23 -2.57
CA VAL A 85 -13.51 2.61 -2.75
C VAL A 85 -12.27 2.64 -3.62
N ALA A 86 -11.31 1.76 -3.30
CA ALA A 86 -10.06 1.61 -4.05
C ALA A 86 -9.50 0.19 -3.92
N ARG A 87 -8.60 -0.17 -4.84
CA ARG A 87 -7.88 -1.45 -4.87
C ARG A 87 -6.40 -1.17 -5.08
N TYR A 88 -5.55 -1.93 -4.42
CA TYR A 88 -4.11 -1.73 -4.42
C TYR A 88 -3.40 -3.07 -4.52
N ASP A 89 -2.57 -3.25 -5.52
CA ASP A 89 -1.68 -4.40 -5.58
C ASP A 89 -0.52 -4.19 -4.61
N THR A 90 -0.37 -5.11 -3.66
CA THR A 90 0.68 -5.09 -2.64
C THR A 90 1.66 -6.23 -2.89
N ALA A 91 2.93 -5.99 -2.61
CA ALA A 91 3.95 -7.04 -2.74
C ALA A 91 3.76 -8.18 -1.75
N ALA A 92 3.14 -7.93 -0.59
CA ALA A 92 3.06 -8.88 0.52
C ALA A 92 1.74 -9.68 0.57
N LEU A 93 0.61 -9.08 0.21
CA LEU A 93 -0.71 -9.71 0.33
C LEU A 93 -1.46 -9.86 -1.01
N GLY A 94 -0.87 -9.43 -2.13
CA GLY A 94 -1.62 -9.33 -3.39
C GLY A 94 -2.58 -8.14 -3.39
N GLU A 95 -3.77 -8.29 -3.99
CA GLU A 95 -4.76 -7.21 -4.07
C GLU A 95 -5.39 -6.92 -2.70
N VAL A 96 -5.12 -5.73 -2.16
CA VAL A 96 -5.78 -5.21 -0.96
C VAL A 96 -6.90 -4.24 -1.36
N VAL A 97 -8.07 -4.40 -0.76
CA VAL A 97 -9.26 -3.58 -1.07
C VAL A 97 -9.60 -2.65 0.09
N LEU A 98 -9.67 -1.35 -0.20
CA LEU A 98 -10.37 -0.39 0.67
C LEU A 98 -11.86 -0.43 0.31
N GLN A 99 -12.67 -0.98 1.20
CA GLN A 99 -14.13 -0.96 1.06
C GLN A 99 -14.74 0.29 1.69
N CYS A 100 -15.97 0.62 1.29
CA CYS A 100 -16.80 1.62 1.95
C CYS A 100 -16.90 1.34 3.46
N GLY A 101 -17.10 0.07 3.83
CA GLY A 101 -16.93 -0.41 5.20
C GLY A 101 -18.07 -0.01 6.13
N THR A 102 -17.75 0.08 7.42
CA THR A 102 -18.66 0.45 8.52
C THR A 102 -17.90 1.35 9.50
N SER A 103 -18.55 1.77 10.60
CA SER A 103 -17.86 2.51 11.66
C SER A 103 -16.73 1.74 12.34
N ALA A 104 -16.57 0.43 12.07
CA ALA A 104 -15.54 -0.42 12.66
C ALA A 104 -14.37 -0.74 11.71
N GLN A 105 -14.55 -0.62 10.38
CA GLN A 105 -13.49 -0.87 9.40
C GLN A 105 -13.76 -0.18 8.05
N GLY A 106 -12.72 0.02 7.24
CA GLY A 106 -12.82 0.56 5.89
C GLY A 106 -12.94 2.09 5.87
N TYR A 107 -13.37 2.63 4.72
CA TYR A 107 -13.44 4.08 4.49
C TYR A 107 -14.32 4.79 5.51
N GLU A 108 -15.47 4.22 5.88
CA GLU A 108 -16.39 4.79 6.86
C GLU A 108 -15.76 4.89 8.26
N HIS A 109 -14.98 3.90 8.66
CA HIS A 109 -14.24 3.95 9.92
C HIS A 109 -13.21 5.07 9.92
N ILE A 110 -12.45 5.18 8.83
CA ILE A 110 -11.46 6.25 8.65
C ILE A 110 -12.15 7.61 8.68
N ARG A 111 -13.25 7.78 7.97
CA ARG A 111 -14.05 9.02 7.95
C ARG A 111 -14.50 9.40 9.37
N VAL A 112 -15.13 8.47 10.09
CA VAL A 112 -15.69 8.76 11.41
C VAL A 112 -14.61 9.01 12.47
N ARG A 113 -13.45 8.35 12.38
CA ARG A 113 -12.40 8.42 13.41
C ARG A 113 -11.26 9.37 13.09
N HIS A 114 -10.92 9.56 11.82
CA HIS A 114 -9.66 10.17 11.40
C HIS A 114 -9.83 11.34 10.42
N THR A 115 -11.04 11.73 10.04
CA THR A 115 -11.23 12.96 9.23
C THR A 115 -10.60 14.18 9.91
N ARG A 116 -10.75 14.32 11.24
CA ARG A 116 -10.13 15.43 11.99
C ARG A 116 -8.60 15.37 11.90
N ASP A 117 -8.01 14.18 12.07
CA ASP A 117 -6.56 13.99 12.03
C ASP A 117 -5.99 14.36 10.65
N TRP A 118 -6.66 13.94 9.57
CA TRP A 118 -6.29 14.29 8.20
C TRP A 118 -6.47 15.79 7.92
N GLN A 119 -7.56 16.39 8.39
CA GLN A 119 -7.80 17.83 8.25
C GLN A 119 -6.74 18.65 8.99
N ASP A 120 -6.36 18.25 10.20
CA ASP A 120 -5.32 18.95 10.97
C ASP A 120 -3.94 18.81 10.32
N VAL A 121 -3.67 17.69 9.63
CA VAL A 121 -2.45 17.49 8.83
C VAL A 121 -2.47 18.30 7.53
N LEU A 122 -3.64 18.58 6.95
CA LEU A 122 -3.77 19.49 5.81
C LEU A 122 -3.71 20.97 6.21
N ALA A 123 -4.15 21.29 7.43
CA ALA A 123 -4.19 22.63 7.96
C ALA A 123 -2.77 23.23 8.05
N GLY A 124 -2.45 24.11 7.12
CA GLY A 124 -1.13 24.75 7.00
C GLY A 124 -0.44 24.50 5.65
N HIS A 125 -0.88 23.50 4.90
CA HIS A 125 -0.23 23.09 3.65
C HIS A 125 -1.09 23.41 2.40
N THR A 126 -2.42 23.26 2.49
CA THR A 126 -3.34 23.54 1.38
C THR A 126 -4.77 23.77 1.86
N THR A 127 -5.57 24.46 1.04
CA THR A 127 -7.02 24.63 1.20
C THR A 127 -7.80 24.02 0.02
N GLN A 128 -7.10 23.39 -0.93
CA GLN A 128 -7.66 22.88 -2.19
C GLN A 128 -7.75 21.36 -2.24
N ARG A 129 -7.40 20.67 -1.14
CA ARG A 129 -7.43 19.21 -1.02
C ARG A 129 -8.34 18.84 0.12
N ASP A 130 -9.18 17.84 -0.12
CA ASP A 130 -10.01 17.27 0.92
C ASP A 130 -9.23 16.18 1.70
N TRP A 131 -9.77 15.81 2.85
CA TRP A 131 -9.13 14.87 3.76
C TRP A 131 -8.95 13.48 3.13
N ASP A 132 -9.90 13.07 2.30
CA ASP A 132 -9.91 11.79 1.60
C ASP A 132 -8.99 11.78 0.38
N ASP A 133 -8.79 12.92 -0.30
CA ASP A 133 -7.74 13.05 -1.33
C ASP A 133 -6.36 12.72 -0.75
N ALA A 134 -6.05 13.36 0.38
CA ALA A 134 -4.80 13.17 1.10
C ALA A 134 -4.68 11.72 1.59
N MET A 135 -5.72 11.22 2.24
CA MET A 135 -5.76 9.86 2.76
C MET A 135 -5.59 8.80 1.67
N LEU A 136 -6.32 8.87 0.56
CA LEU A 136 -6.24 7.87 -0.51
C LEU A 136 -4.89 7.92 -1.26
N THR A 137 -4.30 9.11 -1.38
CA THR A 137 -2.94 9.27 -1.90
C THR A 137 -1.92 8.59 -0.98
N ALA A 138 -2.01 8.82 0.33
CA ALA A 138 -1.11 8.26 1.32
C ALA A 138 -1.27 6.73 1.46
N VAL A 139 -2.52 6.24 1.51
CA VAL A 139 -2.83 4.80 1.54
C VAL A 139 -2.25 4.08 0.33
N ARG A 140 -2.38 4.66 -0.87
CA ARG A 140 -1.77 4.10 -2.07
C ARG A 140 -0.27 3.88 -1.87
N ALA A 141 0.46 4.91 -1.47
CA ALA A 141 1.91 4.82 -1.27
C ALA A 141 2.27 3.76 -0.22
N ALA A 142 1.59 3.76 0.93
CA ALA A 142 1.84 2.79 1.99
C ALA A 142 1.58 1.34 1.57
N LEU A 143 0.60 1.09 0.72
CA LEU A 143 0.28 -0.28 0.29
C LEU A 143 1.11 -0.75 -0.90
N THR A 144 1.43 0.14 -1.85
CA THR A 144 2.15 -0.25 -3.08
C THR A 144 3.67 -0.17 -2.95
N ASN A 145 4.19 0.72 -2.10
CA ASN A 145 5.63 0.85 -1.85
C ASN A 145 5.89 1.36 -0.41
N PRO A 146 5.64 0.50 0.60
CA PRO A 146 5.79 0.84 2.00
C PRO A 146 7.24 1.16 2.41
N GLN A 147 7.41 1.59 3.66
CA GLN A 147 8.73 1.65 4.29
C GLN A 147 9.41 0.28 4.28
N LYS A 148 10.74 0.30 4.14
CA LYS A 148 11.55 -0.92 4.15
C LYS A 148 11.27 -1.72 5.42
N GLY A 149 11.03 -3.02 5.25
CA GLY A 149 10.72 -3.94 6.36
C GLY A 149 9.23 -4.02 6.69
N LEU A 150 8.37 -3.26 6.02
CA LEU A 150 6.92 -3.36 6.14
C LEU A 150 6.31 -4.13 4.95
N PRO A 151 5.14 -4.77 5.13
CA PRO A 151 4.34 -4.77 6.36
C PRO A 151 4.93 -5.65 7.47
N VAL A 152 4.56 -5.35 8.72
CA VAL A 152 4.85 -6.20 9.90
C VAL A 152 3.56 -6.70 10.54
N ASP A 153 3.65 -7.79 11.31
CA ASP A 153 2.53 -8.32 12.09
C ASP A 153 2.10 -7.29 13.16
N ALA A 154 0.83 -6.93 13.13
CA ALA A 154 0.20 -6.02 14.09
C ALA A 154 -0.71 -6.77 15.10
N GLY A 155 -0.65 -8.10 15.10
CA GLY A 155 -1.46 -8.97 15.96
C GLY A 155 -2.87 -9.19 15.41
N ASP A 156 -3.55 -10.22 15.95
CA ASP A 156 -4.93 -10.60 15.62
C ASP A 156 -5.21 -10.80 14.11
N GLY A 157 -4.23 -11.30 13.36
CA GLY A 157 -4.36 -11.48 11.91
C GLY A 157 -4.43 -10.14 11.15
N LYS A 158 -3.82 -9.09 11.69
CA LYS A 158 -3.65 -7.79 11.03
C LYS A 158 -2.18 -7.56 10.73
N VAL A 159 -1.93 -6.81 9.67
CA VAL A 159 -0.59 -6.30 9.36
C VAL A 159 -0.62 -4.78 9.26
N CYS A 160 0.50 -4.15 9.59
CA CYS A 160 0.69 -2.71 9.52
C CYS A 160 1.63 -2.36 8.37
N TYR A 161 1.14 -1.50 7.48
CA TYR A 161 1.93 -0.81 6.47
C TYR A 161 2.13 0.65 6.91
N ALA A 162 3.24 1.25 6.49
CA ALA A 162 3.45 2.67 6.67
C ALA A 162 4.26 3.26 5.51
N ALA A 163 4.05 4.53 5.24
CA ALA A 163 4.86 5.33 4.32
C ALA A 163 5.06 6.73 4.87
N PRO A 164 6.22 7.37 4.62
CA PRO A 164 6.41 8.78 4.89
C PRO A 164 5.48 9.60 4.01
N VAL A 165 4.96 10.70 4.54
CA VAL A 165 4.10 11.67 3.85
C VAL A 165 4.85 12.98 3.72
N ARG A 166 4.74 13.62 2.57
CA ARG A 166 5.27 14.97 2.31
C ARG A 166 4.27 15.78 1.52
N PHE A 167 4.13 17.06 1.83
CA PHE A 167 3.35 18.00 1.03
C PHE A 167 4.20 18.65 -0.06
N ASP A 168 3.68 18.72 -1.28
CA ASP A 168 4.30 19.48 -2.37
C ASP A 168 3.91 20.97 -2.28
N ASP A 169 4.35 21.58 -1.19
CA ASP A 169 4.05 22.97 -0.85
C ASP A 169 5.31 23.83 -0.69
N GLY A 170 6.44 23.34 -1.17
CA GLY A 170 7.73 24.02 -1.05
C GLY A 170 8.32 23.96 0.37
N SER A 171 7.75 23.17 1.27
CA SER A 171 8.38 22.81 2.54
C SER A 171 9.67 22.00 2.31
N THR A 172 10.56 22.01 3.30
CA THR A 172 11.89 21.36 3.27
C THR A 172 11.80 19.85 2.97
N PRO A 173 12.89 19.19 2.54
CA PRO A 173 12.84 17.79 2.08
C PRO A 173 12.59 16.74 3.18
N SER A 174 12.26 17.13 4.41
CA SER A 174 11.86 16.20 5.47
C SER A 174 10.42 15.73 5.28
N PRO A 175 10.08 14.46 5.57
CA PRO A 175 8.69 14.04 5.67
C PRO A 175 7.93 14.90 6.67
N ASP A 176 6.73 15.33 6.30
CA ASP A 176 5.81 16.03 7.20
C ASP A 176 5.16 15.06 8.20
N GLY A 177 5.27 13.75 7.97
CA GLY A 177 4.82 12.72 8.89
C GLY A 177 4.82 11.36 8.22
N PHE A 178 3.97 10.48 8.72
CA PHE A 178 3.76 9.14 8.20
C PHE A 178 2.26 8.86 8.11
N VAL A 179 1.90 7.94 7.24
CA VAL A 179 0.59 7.29 7.25
C VAL A 179 0.78 5.86 7.75
N LYS A 180 -0.08 5.40 8.66
CA LYS A 180 -0.19 3.98 9.03
C LYS A 180 -1.45 3.42 8.40
N VAL A 181 -1.35 2.23 7.81
CA VAL A 181 -2.48 1.50 7.20
C VAL A 181 -2.53 0.10 7.79
N ILE A 182 -3.61 -0.21 8.49
CA ILE A 182 -3.83 -1.53 9.07
C ILE A 182 -4.72 -2.35 8.13
N VAL A 183 -4.23 -3.52 7.73
CA VAL A 183 -4.92 -4.43 6.80
C VAL A 183 -5.19 -5.75 7.50
N SER A 184 -6.39 -6.31 7.32
CA SER A 184 -6.66 -7.69 7.70
C SER A 184 -5.87 -8.63 6.79
N ALA A 185 -4.94 -9.41 7.34
CA ALA A 185 -4.18 -10.41 6.60
C ALA A 185 -5.07 -11.57 6.11
N THR A 186 -6.21 -11.80 6.76
CA THR A 186 -7.14 -12.88 6.39
C THR A 186 -8.10 -12.49 5.27
N THR A 187 -8.49 -11.22 5.19
CA THR A 187 -9.51 -10.77 4.24
C THR A 187 -8.98 -9.80 3.19
N GLU A 188 -7.71 -9.40 3.29
CA GLU A 188 -7.03 -8.46 2.38
C GLU A 188 -7.79 -7.12 2.29
N ARG A 189 -8.37 -6.70 3.41
CA ARG A 189 -9.17 -5.47 3.53
C ARG A 189 -8.49 -4.45 4.41
N VAL A 190 -8.48 -3.20 3.96
CA VAL A 190 -8.08 -2.08 4.81
C VAL A 190 -9.07 -1.95 5.96
N ILE A 191 -8.55 -2.01 7.19
CA ILE A 191 -9.32 -1.79 8.42
C ILE A 191 -9.34 -0.30 8.75
N THR A 192 -8.18 0.34 8.78
CA THR A 192 -8.03 1.78 9.06
C THR A 192 -6.79 2.35 8.39
N ALA A 193 -6.76 3.67 8.24
CA ALA A 193 -5.63 4.45 7.81
C ALA A 193 -5.66 5.83 8.46
N TYR A 194 -4.54 6.28 9.00
CA TYR A 194 -4.46 7.57 9.70
C TYR A 194 -3.06 8.17 9.62
N PRO A 195 -2.95 9.51 9.67
CA PRO A 195 -1.66 10.18 9.69
C PRO A 195 -1.11 10.18 11.12
N THR A 196 0.21 10.23 11.24
CA THR A 196 0.93 10.23 12.51
C THR A 196 2.32 10.83 12.35
N ARG A 197 3.00 11.11 13.47
CA ARG A 197 4.41 11.55 13.50
C ARG A 197 5.38 10.38 13.64
N ASP A 198 4.89 9.21 14.02
CA ASP A 198 5.73 8.04 14.28
C ASP A 198 5.85 7.14 13.05
N SER A 199 7.07 6.76 12.72
CA SER A 199 7.39 5.92 11.54
C SER A 199 7.22 4.42 11.79
N ASP A 200 6.81 4.03 12.99
CA ASP A 200 6.82 2.65 13.43
C ASP A 200 5.53 1.90 13.09
N CYS A 201 5.67 0.59 12.99
CA CYS A 201 4.65 -0.41 13.18
C CYS A 201 5.26 -1.39 14.19
#